data_AF-A0A9D3PEZ2-F1
#
_entry.id   AF-A0A9D3PEZ2-F1
#
_cell.length_a   1.000
_cell.length_b   1.000
_cell.length_c   1.000
_cell.angle_alpha   90.00
_cell.angle_beta   90.00
_cell.angle_gamma   90.00
#
_symmetry.space_group_name_H-M   'P 1'
#
loop_
_entity.id
_entity.type
_entity.pdbx_description
1 polymer ?
#
loop_
_entity_poly.entity_id
_entity_poly.type
_entity_poly.pdbx_seq_one_letter_code
_entity_poly.pdbx_strand_id
1 'polypeptide(L)'
;MAMSADMGTLSSDGMYSKLINSDTDTLCEEGDYKLSTSTQHTVSMPSAGAAPTSRPYKLATACLGLLCAVFLIAIAAVCAHYKGLLFGANEDHSALSQNYSSAQGQLERLTFNVSGLVAAMSKLQREKGDVEKERERLQARVNELEAQAKPKTCKPDWISFNTSCYYISTNSMSWRDSQDFCVEKGGHLAIILTPEEQSFLWKQLVRGHWNAYWIGISDETAEGDWHWVDGTKLVGGFWMEGEPNNHIDEDCGYMVKTRNPSILALGSWYDAPCSMYWPFICEAANS
;
A
#
# COMPACT_ATOMS: atom_id res chain seq x y z
N MET A 1 18.71 -21.99 -32.45
CA MET A 1 18.05 -23.09 -33.19
C MET A 1 16.63 -22.64 -33.50
N ALA A 2 16.27 -22.73 -34.77
CA ALA A 2 15.01 -22.30 -35.34
C ALA A 2 13.82 -23.19 -34.93
N MET A 3 12.61 -22.66 -35.14
CA MET A 3 11.27 -23.24 -35.43
C MET A 3 10.23 -22.42 -34.65
N SER A 4 9.70 -21.30 -35.18
CA SER A 4 8.74 -21.12 -36.28
C SER A 4 7.37 -21.77 -36.03
N ALA A 5 6.36 -20.96 -35.71
CA ALA A 5 5.05 -20.99 -36.37
C ALA A 5 4.38 -19.61 -36.19
N ASP A 6 4.02 -19.05 -37.33
CA ASP A 6 3.47 -17.73 -37.60
C ASP A 6 2.01 -17.87 -38.03
N MET A 7 1.28 -16.75 -38.01
CA MET A 7 0.02 -16.46 -38.72
C MET A 7 -1.26 -17.20 -38.27
N GLY A 8 -2.43 -16.57 -38.20
CA GLY A 8 -2.82 -15.26 -38.69
C GLY A 8 -4.30 -14.99 -38.38
N THR A 9 -4.62 -13.71 -38.45
CA THR A 9 -5.93 -13.05 -38.42
C THR A 9 -6.93 -13.61 -39.44
N LEU A 10 -8.23 -13.54 -39.12
CA LEU A 10 -9.24 -12.87 -39.95
C LEU A 10 -10.63 -12.80 -39.29
N SER A 11 -11.25 -11.66 -39.55
CA SER A 11 -12.58 -11.16 -39.17
C SER A 11 -13.72 -11.90 -39.90
N SER A 12 -14.92 -11.93 -39.31
CA SER A 12 -16.18 -11.62 -40.03
C SER A 12 -17.38 -11.57 -39.08
N ASP A 13 -18.03 -10.41 -39.08
CA ASP A 13 -19.43 -10.20 -38.69
C ASP A 13 -20.42 -11.07 -39.47
N GLY A 14 -21.66 -11.14 -38.96
CA GLY A 14 -22.86 -11.35 -39.77
C GLY A 14 -23.72 -12.54 -39.34
N MET A 15 -24.82 -12.32 -38.62
CA MET A 15 -26.15 -12.07 -39.19
C MET A 15 -26.93 -13.38 -39.43
N TYR A 16 -27.80 -13.73 -38.49
CA TYR A 16 -29.09 -14.36 -38.84
C TYR A 16 -30.20 -13.67 -38.04
N SER A 17 -30.96 -12.86 -38.77
CA SER A 17 -32.27 -12.36 -38.38
C SER A 17 -33.30 -13.00 -39.32
N LYS A 18 -34.46 -13.33 -38.73
CA LYS A 18 -35.78 -13.56 -39.35
C LYS A 18 -35.98 -14.86 -40.14
N LEU A 19 -37.07 -15.56 -39.82
CA LEU A 19 -38.31 -15.68 -40.64
C LEU A 19 -39.46 -16.09 -39.66
N ILE A 20 -40.39 -15.18 -39.36
CA ILE A 20 -41.76 -15.05 -39.92
C ILE A 20 -42.82 -15.94 -39.23
N ASN A 21 -43.83 -15.24 -38.72
CA ASN A 21 -45.13 -15.67 -38.19
C ASN A 21 -45.87 -16.67 -39.10
N SER A 22 -46.75 -17.47 -38.50
CA SER A 22 -48.08 -17.63 -39.08
C SER A 22 -49.11 -17.13 -38.07
N ASP A 23 -49.61 -15.93 -38.33
CA ASP A 23 -50.95 -15.52 -37.95
C ASP A 23 -51.97 -16.51 -38.50
N THR A 24 -53.05 -16.70 -37.77
CA THR A 24 -54.46 -16.71 -38.21
C THR A 24 -55.27 -17.55 -37.23
N ASP A 25 -56.47 -17.18 -36.82
CA ASP A 25 -57.19 -15.92 -36.81
C ASP A 25 -58.52 -16.28 -36.13
N THR A 26 -58.97 -15.41 -35.21
CA THR A 26 -60.35 -14.85 -35.13
C THR A 26 -61.60 -15.78 -35.18
N LEU A 27 -62.78 -15.48 -34.61
CA LEU A 27 -63.43 -14.37 -33.91
C LEU A 27 -64.71 -14.95 -33.26
N CYS A 28 -65.21 -14.27 -32.22
CA CYS A 28 -66.63 -13.91 -31.90
C CYS A 28 -67.75 -14.98 -32.01
N GLU A 29 -68.86 -14.97 -31.28
CA GLU A 29 -69.51 -14.06 -30.32
C GLU A 29 -70.70 -14.83 -29.69
N GLU A 30 -71.36 -14.15 -28.77
CA GLU A 30 -72.65 -14.36 -28.09
C GLU A 30 -73.76 -15.22 -28.74
N GLY A 31 -74.61 -15.77 -27.86
CA GLY A 31 -75.92 -16.31 -28.22
C GLY A 31 -76.75 -16.77 -27.02
N ASP A 32 -77.32 -15.82 -26.29
CA ASP A 32 -78.45 -16.02 -25.37
C ASP A 32 -79.68 -16.58 -26.11
N TYR A 33 -80.35 -17.61 -25.59
CA TYR A 33 -81.80 -17.74 -25.71
C TYR A 33 -82.45 -18.65 -24.65
N LYS A 34 -83.18 -17.98 -23.74
CA LYS A 34 -84.57 -18.21 -23.30
C LYS A 34 -85.08 -19.61 -22.92
N LEU A 35 -85.35 -19.69 -21.62
CA LEU A 35 -86.55 -20.23 -20.95
C LEU A 35 -87.87 -20.03 -21.73
N SER A 36 -88.69 -21.08 -21.89
CA SER A 36 -90.04 -21.20 -21.29
C SER A 36 -90.93 -22.29 -21.93
N THR A 37 -91.71 -22.91 -21.03
CA THR A 37 -93.11 -23.38 -21.15
C THR A 37 -93.48 -24.64 -21.95
N SER A 38 -93.72 -25.71 -21.17
CA SER A 38 -95.03 -26.40 -20.97
C SER A 38 -95.98 -26.52 -22.15
N THR A 39 -96.36 -27.75 -22.51
CA THR A 39 -97.79 -28.14 -22.55
C THR A 39 -97.94 -29.65 -22.38
N GLN A 40 -98.83 -30.04 -21.47
CA GLN A 40 -99.38 -31.39 -21.30
C GLN A 40 -100.29 -31.76 -22.48
N HIS A 41 -100.36 -33.04 -22.85
CA HIS A 41 -101.61 -33.63 -23.29
C HIS A 41 -101.68 -35.11 -22.88
N THR A 42 -102.77 -35.41 -22.18
CA THR A 42 -103.27 -36.70 -21.70
C THR A 42 -104.07 -37.42 -22.78
N VAL A 43 -103.96 -38.76 -22.91
CA VAL A 43 -105.07 -39.64 -23.36
C VAL A 43 -104.96 -41.03 -22.72
N SER A 44 -105.94 -41.29 -21.84
CA SER A 44 -106.77 -42.50 -21.59
C SER A 44 -106.21 -43.94 -21.51
N MET A 45 -106.59 -44.56 -20.38
CA MET A 45 -106.72 -46.00 -20.09
C MET A 45 -107.79 -46.70 -20.96
N PRO A 46 -107.73 -48.04 -21.07
CA PRO A 46 -108.72 -48.83 -20.32
C PRO A 46 -108.17 -50.06 -19.55
N SER A 47 -108.84 -50.30 -18.42
CA SER A 47 -109.04 -51.53 -17.62
C SER A 47 -109.33 -52.78 -18.48
N ALA A 48 -109.09 -54.05 -18.14
CA ALA A 48 -108.64 -54.81 -16.97
C ALA A 48 -108.20 -56.21 -17.45
N GLY A 49 -107.44 -56.96 -16.63
CA GLY A 49 -107.54 -58.41 -16.64
C GLY A 49 -106.25 -59.21 -16.43
N ALA A 50 -106.19 -59.84 -15.26
CA ALA A 50 -105.48 -61.08 -14.93
C ALA A 50 -103.94 -61.08 -14.80
N ALA A 51 -103.51 -61.47 -13.60
CA ALA A 51 -102.16 -61.76 -13.12
C ALA A 51 -101.48 -62.97 -13.84
N PRO A 52 -100.30 -63.45 -13.39
CA PRO A 52 -99.08 -62.77 -12.95
C PRO A 52 -97.86 -63.24 -13.78
N THR A 53 -96.72 -62.55 -13.68
CA THR A 53 -95.35 -63.12 -13.50
C THR A 53 -94.28 -62.03 -13.69
N SER A 54 -93.08 -62.33 -13.20
CA SER A 54 -92.06 -61.44 -12.64
C SER A 54 -90.87 -61.11 -13.57
N ARG A 55 -90.01 -60.17 -13.11
CA ARG A 55 -88.58 -59.87 -13.49
C ARG A 55 -88.37 -58.61 -14.40
N PRO A 56 -87.15 -58.01 -14.53
CA PRO A 56 -86.22 -57.46 -13.52
C PRO A 56 -85.55 -56.12 -14.01
N TYR A 57 -86.03 -54.92 -13.65
CA TYR A 57 -85.43 -53.65 -14.16
C TYR A 57 -85.03 -52.63 -13.08
N LYS A 58 -85.53 -52.77 -11.84
CA LYS A 58 -85.19 -51.88 -10.71
C LYS A 58 -83.74 -52.05 -10.21
N LEU A 59 -83.17 -53.24 -10.40
CA LEU A 59 -81.78 -53.52 -10.02
C LEU A 59 -80.81 -52.78 -10.94
N ALA A 60 -81.10 -52.76 -12.25
CA ALA A 60 -80.24 -52.15 -13.25
C ALA A 60 -80.10 -50.62 -13.08
N THR A 61 -81.18 -49.91 -12.74
CA THR A 61 -81.15 -48.46 -12.48
C THR A 61 -80.41 -48.11 -11.19
N ALA A 62 -80.57 -48.92 -10.14
CA ALA A 62 -79.83 -48.76 -8.89
C ALA A 62 -78.32 -49.02 -9.10
N CYS A 63 -77.98 -50.04 -9.89
CA CYS A 63 -76.60 -50.33 -10.28
C CYS A 63 -75.98 -49.21 -11.13
N LEU A 64 -76.73 -48.61 -12.06
CA LEU A 64 -76.24 -47.49 -12.88
C LEU A 64 -76.02 -46.22 -12.05
N GLY A 65 -76.94 -45.89 -11.14
CA GLY A 65 -76.78 -44.76 -10.22
C GLY A 65 -75.58 -44.94 -9.28
N LEU A 66 -75.36 -46.15 -8.76
CA LEU A 66 -74.18 -46.50 -7.98
C LEU A 66 -72.90 -46.40 -8.81
N LEU A 67 -72.90 -46.90 -10.05
CA LEU A 67 -71.76 -46.77 -10.96
C LEU A 67 -71.45 -45.30 -11.24
N CYS A 68 -72.45 -44.47 -11.52
CA CYS A 68 -72.26 -43.04 -11.72
C CYS A 68 -71.73 -42.34 -10.46
N ALA A 69 -72.25 -42.67 -9.28
CA ALA A 69 -71.74 -42.10 -8.03
C ALA A 69 -70.28 -42.50 -7.77
N VAL A 70 -69.92 -43.76 -8.01
CA VAL A 70 -68.54 -44.26 -7.91
C VAL A 70 -67.65 -43.58 -8.93
N PHE A 71 -68.11 -43.40 -10.18
CA PHE A 71 -67.37 -42.67 -11.21
C PHE A 71 -67.17 -41.20 -10.84
N LEU A 72 -68.18 -40.52 -10.32
CA LEU A 72 -68.07 -39.11 -9.90
C LEU A 72 -67.14 -38.94 -8.71
N ILE A 73 -67.17 -39.86 -7.75
CA ILE A 73 -66.22 -39.87 -6.62
C ILE A 73 -64.81 -40.13 -7.12
N ALA A 74 -64.63 -41.08 -8.05
CA ALA A 74 -63.34 -41.36 -8.66
C ALA A 74 -62.80 -40.14 -9.43
N ILE A 75 -63.63 -39.47 -10.23
CA ILE A 75 -63.26 -38.24 -10.95
C ILE A 75 -62.90 -37.12 -9.98
N ALA A 76 -63.71 -36.90 -8.93
CA ALA A 76 -63.43 -35.87 -7.93
C ALA A 76 -62.11 -36.14 -7.18
N ALA A 77 -61.85 -37.41 -6.82
CA ALA A 77 -60.60 -37.83 -6.19
C ALA A 77 -59.39 -37.62 -7.14
N VAL A 78 -59.52 -38.00 -8.40
CA VAL A 78 -58.50 -37.76 -9.44
C VAL A 78 -58.27 -36.26 -9.63
N CYS A 79 -59.32 -35.45 -9.73
CA CYS A 79 -59.21 -34.00 -9.86
C CYS A 79 -58.54 -33.35 -8.64
N ALA A 80 -58.84 -33.80 -7.42
CA ALA A 80 -58.18 -33.31 -6.21
C ALA A 80 -56.68 -33.69 -6.19
N HIS A 81 -56.35 -34.91 -6.61
CA HIS A 81 -54.96 -35.38 -6.71
C HIS A 81 -54.16 -34.57 -7.75
N TYR A 82 -54.71 -34.35 -8.94
CA TYR A 82 -54.07 -33.52 -9.96
C TYR A 82 -53.91 -32.06 -9.53
N LYS A 83 -54.89 -31.49 -8.82
CA LYS A 83 -54.76 -30.14 -8.25
C LYS A 83 -53.67 -30.04 -7.19
N GLY A 84 -53.54 -31.05 -6.32
CA GLY A 84 -52.46 -31.11 -5.34
C GLY A 84 -51.08 -31.18 -5.99
N LEU A 85 -50.92 -32.00 -7.03
CA LEU A 85 -49.67 -32.06 -7.82
C LEU A 85 -49.37 -30.75 -8.54
N LEU A 86 -50.38 -30.10 -9.13
CA LEU A 86 -50.22 -28.80 -9.78
C LEU A 86 -49.85 -27.70 -8.79
N PHE A 87 -50.45 -27.69 -7.59
CA PHE A 87 -50.16 -26.68 -6.57
C PHE A 87 -48.74 -26.83 -6.01
N GLY A 88 -48.31 -28.06 -5.70
CA GLY A 88 -46.93 -28.35 -5.27
C GLY A 88 -45.90 -27.99 -6.33
N ALA A 89 -46.15 -28.35 -7.60
CA ALA A 89 -45.26 -27.96 -8.71
C ALA A 89 -45.19 -26.44 -8.91
N ASN A 90 -46.27 -25.71 -8.66
CA ASN A 90 -46.32 -24.25 -8.78
C ASN A 90 -45.62 -23.55 -7.61
N GLU A 91 -45.74 -24.08 -6.38
CA GLU A 91 -44.97 -23.62 -5.21
C GLU A 91 -43.46 -23.85 -5.41
N ASP A 92 -43.06 -25.04 -5.85
CA ASP A 92 -41.66 -25.37 -6.16
C ASP A 92 -41.10 -24.45 -7.27
N HIS A 93 -41.88 -24.19 -8.33
CA HIS A 93 -41.50 -23.26 -9.39
C HIS A 93 -41.37 -21.82 -8.89
N SER A 94 -42.26 -21.38 -7.99
CA SER A 94 -42.20 -20.03 -7.41
C SER A 94 -40.98 -19.82 -6.52
N ALA A 95 -40.63 -20.82 -5.69
CA ALA A 95 -39.44 -20.79 -4.83
C ALA A 95 -38.15 -20.84 -5.66
N LEU A 96 -38.12 -21.66 -6.72
CA LEU A 96 -36.98 -21.73 -7.64
C LEU A 96 -36.78 -20.40 -8.39
N SER A 97 -37.88 -19.78 -8.85
CA SER A 97 -37.83 -18.47 -9.52
C SER A 97 -37.32 -17.37 -8.59
N GLN A 98 -37.72 -17.37 -7.32
CA GLN A 98 -37.21 -16.41 -6.33
C GLN A 98 -35.72 -16.63 -6.05
N ASN A 99 -35.31 -17.88 -5.83
CA ASN A 99 -33.89 -18.21 -5.62
C ASN A 99 -33.03 -17.83 -6.83
N TYR A 100 -33.51 -18.05 -8.04
CA TYR A 100 -32.83 -17.64 -9.27
C TYR A 100 -32.66 -16.12 -9.36
N SER A 101 -33.71 -15.35 -9.07
CA SER A 101 -33.65 -13.87 -9.05
C SER A 101 -32.69 -13.33 -7.98
N SER A 102 -32.66 -13.96 -6.80
CA SER A 102 -31.73 -13.63 -5.71
C SER A 102 -30.28 -13.91 -6.10
N ALA A 103 -30.03 -15.08 -6.72
CA ALA A 103 -28.72 -15.46 -7.24
C ALA A 103 -28.23 -14.51 -8.36
N GLN A 104 -29.14 -14.05 -9.24
CA GLN A 104 -28.82 -13.03 -10.25
C GLN A 104 -28.41 -11.70 -9.60
N GLY A 105 -29.15 -11.23 -8.58
CA GLY A 105 -28.77 -10.01 -7.85
C GLY A 105 -27.43 -10.14 -7.12
N GLN A 106 -27.09 -11.33 -6.60
CA GLN A 106 -25.77 -11.60 -6.04
C GLN A 106 -24.68 -11.57 -7.11
N LEU A 107 -24.92 -12.14 -8.29
CA LEU A 107 -23.99 -12.14 -9.42
C LEU A 107 -23.72 -10.72 -9.93
N GLU A 108 -24.74 -9.88 -10.03
CA GLU A 108 -24.61 -8.47 -10.43
C GLU A 108 -23.76 -7.68 -9.44
N ARG A 109 -24.00 -7.85 -8.13
CA ARG A 109 -23.19 -7.22 -7.08
C ARG A 109 -21.74 -7.70 -7.13
N LEU A 110 -21.52 -8.99 -7.33
CA LEU A 110 -20.18 -9.55 -7.47
C LEU A 110 -19.47 -8.97 -8.70
N THR A 111 -20.18 -8.85 -9.82
CA THR A 111 -19.67 -8.28 -11.07
C THR A 111 -19.26 -6.82 -10.88
N PHE A 112 -20.09 -6.01 -10.20
CA PHE A 112 -19.76 -4.62 -9.87
C PHE A 112 -18.51 -4.53 -8.97
N ASN A 113 -18.43 -5.35 -7.93
CA ASN A 113 -17.29 -5.37 -7.03
C ASN A 113 -15.99 -5.78 -7.75
N VAL A 114 -16.03 -6.79 -8.61
CA VAL A 114 -14.88 -7.20 -9.43
C VAL A 114 -14.47 -6.08 -10.37
N SER A 115 -15.42 -5.42 -11.04
CA SER A 115 -15.12 -4.26 -11.89
C SER A 115 -14.46 -3.13 -11.12
N GLY A 116 -14.93 -2.84 -9.90
CA GLY A 116 -14.32 -1.86 -9.01
C GLY A 116 -12.89 -2.24 -8.61
N LEU A 117 -12.66 -3.51 -8.28
CA LEU A 117 -11.33 -4.01 -7.94
C LEU A 117 -10.37 -3.94 -9.13
N VAL A 118 -10.83 -4.30 -10.34
CA VAL A 118 -10.04 -4.20 -11.56
C VAL A 118 -9.65 -2.75 -11.85
N ALA A 119 -10.59 -1.81 -11.68
CA ALA A 119 -10.29 -0.38 -11.82
C ALA A 119 -9.22 0.07 -10.80
N ALA A 120 -9.35 -0.34 -9.53
CA ALA A 120 -8.35 -0.04 -8.50
C ALA A 120 -6.97 -0.65 -8.81
N MET A 121 -6.91 -1.91 -9.28
CA MET A 121 -5.67 -2.55 -9.70
C MET A 121 -5.02 -1.82 -10.87
N SER A 122 -5.80 -1.41 -11.88
CA SER A 122 -5.28 -0.66 -13.03
C SER A 122 -4.72 0.71 -12.62
N LYS A 123 -5.34 1.36 -11.63
CA LYS A 123 -4.86 2.61 -11.04
C LYS A 123 -3.53 2.39 -10.32
N LEU A 124 -3.43 1.38 -9.47
CA LEU A 124 -2.20 1.04 -8.75
C LEU A 124 -1.06 0.65 -9.70
N GLN A 125 -1.36 -0.05 -10.80
CA GLN A 125 -0.37 -0.37 -11.83
C GLN A 125 0.20 0.89 -12.49
N ARG A 126 -0.65 1.90 -12.74
CA ARG A 126 -0.22 3.19 -13.28
C ARG A 126 0.66 3.95 -12.28
N GLU A 127 0.20 4.08 -11.04
CA GLU A 127 0.97 4.75 -9.98
C GLU A 127 2.32 4.06 -9.73
N LYS A 128 2.36 2.73 -9.76
CA LYS A 128 3.61 1.97 -9.68
C LYS A 128 4.56 2.32 -10.84
N GLY A 129 4.05 2.37 -12.07
CA GLY A 129 4.85 2.76 -13.23
C GLY A 129 5.41 4.19 -13.12
N ASP A 130 4.62 5.13 -12.60
CA ASP A 130 5.06 6.51 -12.37
C ASP A 130 6.16 6.59 -11.30
N VAL A 131 6.01 5.85 -10.19
CA VAL A 131 7.02 5.77 -9.13
C VAL A 131 8.31 5.10 -9.61
N GLU A 132 8.21 4.04 -10.41
CA GLU A 132 9.38 3.37 -10.98
C GLU A 132 10.16 4.31 -11.92
N LYS A 133 9.45 5.10 -12.73
CA LYS A 133 10.05 6.12 -13.59
C LYS A 133 10.75 7.22 -12.79
N GLU A 134 10.13 7.69 -11.71
CA GLU A 134 10.76 8.71 -10.85
C GLU A 134 11.97 8.15 -10.11
N ARG A 135 11.91 6.91 -9.63
CA ARG A 135 13.07 6.21 -9.05
C ARG A 135 14.23 6.15 -10.05
N GLU A 136 13.97 5.78 -11.30
CA GLU A 136 15.00 5.73 -12.34
C GLU A 136 15.59 7.12 -12.62
N ARG A 137 14.74 8.15 -12.66
CA ARG A 137 15.19 9.54 -12.82
C ARG A 137 16.06 9.99 -11.66
N LEU A 138 15.66 9.72 -10.42
CA LEU A 138 16.43 10.07 -9.23
C LEU A 138 17.75 9.29 -9.18
N GLN A 139 17.73 8.01 -9.52
CA GLN A 139 18.93 7.18 -9.58
C GLN A 139 19.91 7.73 -10.63
N ALA A 140 19.43 8.13 -11.81
CA ALA A 140 20.27 8.75 -12.83
C ALA A 140 20.90 10.07 -12.33
N ARG A 141 20.14 10.91 -11.61
CA ARG A 141 20.66 12.13 -10.98
C ARG A 141 21.71 11.83 -9.92
N VAL A 142 21.51 10.81 -9.09
CA VAL A 142 22.51 10.36 -8.10
C VAL A 142 23.79 9.94 -8.81
N ASN A 143 23.71 9.09 -9.83
CA ASN A 143 24.87 8.64 -10.57
C ASN A 143 25.60 9.80 -11.27
N GLU A 144 24.88 10.80 -11.78
CA GLU A 144 25.46 12.01 -12.36
C GLU A 144 26.20 12.85 -11.30
N LEU A 145 25.59 13.03 -10.11
CA LEU A 145 26.23 13.73 -9.00
C LEU A 145 27.47 12.99 -8.50
N GLU A 146 27.43 11.66 -8.43
CA GLU A 146 28.57 10.82 -8.10
C GLU A 146 29.68 10.90 -9.15
N ALA A 147 29.33 10.93 -10.45
CA ALA A 147 30.31 11.09 -11.52
C ALA A 147 30.96 12.48 -11.53
N GLN A 148 30.24 13.52 -11.09
CA GLN A 148 30.76 14.87 -10.91
C GLN A 148 31.53 15.04 -9.59
N ALA A 149 31.29 14.18 -8.60
CA ALA A 149 32.05 14.13 -7.37
C ALA A 149 33.43 13.53 -7.67
N LYS A 150 34.44 14.38 -7.87
CA LYS A 150 35.84 13.95 -7.74
C LYS A 150 35.99 13.26 -6.38
N PRO A 151 36.67 12.09 -6.31
CA PRO A 151 37.02 11.50 -5.03
C PRO A 151 37.88 12.52 -4.31
N LYS A 152 37.29 13.21 -3.32
CA LYS A 152 37.99 14.26 -2.60
C LYS A 152 38.98 13.58 -1.67
N THR A 153 40.23 13.51 -2.09
CA THR A 153 41.28 12.83 -1.34
C THR A 153 42.15 13.86 -0.65
N CYS A 154 42.54 13.56 0.58
CA CYS A 154 43.47 14.40 1.29
C CYS A 154 44.86 14.38 0.64
N LYS A 155 45.59 15.48 0.83
CA LYS A 155 47.01 15.58 0.44
C LYS A 155 47.81 14.47 1.15
N PRO A 156 48.98 14.07 0.61
CA PRO A 156 49.88 13.18 1.35
C PRO A 156 50.14 13.70 2.76
N ASP A 157 50.19 12.80 3.75
CA ASP A 157 50.35 13.09 5.18
C ASP A 157 49.17 13.77 5.87
N TRP A 158 48.05 13.96 5.16
CA TRP A 158 46.78 14.39 5.75
C TRP A 158 45.84 13.21 5.92
N ILE A 159 45.13 13.18 7.04
CA ILE A 159 44.14 12.15 7.36
C ILE A 159 42.73 12.69 7.07
N SER A 160 41.90 11.87 6.41
CA SER A 160 40.52 12.25 6.08
C SER A 160 39.56 11.92 7.22
N PHE A 161 38.66 12.85 7.54
CA PHE A 161 37.48 12.56 8.35
C PHE A 161 36.30 13.39 7.85
N ASN A 162 35.23 12.72 7.44
CA ASN A 162 34.08 13.30 6.73
C ASN A 162 34.53 14.13 5.50
N THR A 163 34.21 15.42 5.49
CA THR A 163 34.49 16.35 4.39
C THR A 163 35.78 17.15 4.58
N SER A 164 36.51 16.90 5.67
CA SER A 164 37.73 17.62 6.05
C SER A 164 38.95 16.70 6.06
N CYS A 165 40.09 17.30 5.78
CA CYS A 165 41.42 16.73 5.88
C CYS A 165 42.14 17.36 7.06
N TYR A 166 42.89 16.56 7.81
CA TYR A 166 43.64 17.04 8.96
C TYR A 166 45.13 16.72 8.84
N TYR A 167 45.96 17.65 9.26
CA TYR A 167 47.41 17.46 9.38
C TYR A 167 47.82 17.64 10.83
N ILE A 168 48.46 16.61 11.40
CA ILE A 168 48.96 16.63 12.77
C ILE A 168 50.46 16.91 12.69
N SER A 169 50.85 18.12 13.08
CA SER A 169 52.24 18.55 13.03
C SER A 169 53.10 17.76 14.02
N THR A 170 54.36 17.54 13.64
CA THR A 170 55.43 17.11 14.55
C THR A 170 56.32 18.26 15.00
N ASN A 171 56.19 19.43 14.35
CA ASN A 171 56.94 20.64 14.69
C ASN A 171 56.17 21.44 15.74
N SER A 172 56.90 21.99 16.71
CA SER A 172 56.33 22.88 17.71
C SER A 172 56.44 24.34 17.30
N MET A 173 55.34 25.08 17.38
CA MET A 173 55.24 26.50 17.03
C MET A 173 54.33 27.24 18.04
N SER A 174 54.40 28.57 18.07
CA SER A 174 53.40 29.38 18.77
C SER A 174 52.03 29.19 18.15
N TRP A 175 50.95 29.53 18.87
CA TRP A 175 49.59 29.36 18.32
C TRP A 175 49.42 30.17 17.02
N ARG A 176 49.94 31.41 16.99
CA ARG A 176 49.85 32.29 15.83
C ARG A 176 50.66 31.79 14.63
N ASP A 177 51.89 31.34 14.87
CA ASP A 177 52.73 30.75 13.81
C ASP A 177 52.12 29.44 13.27
N SER A 178 51.47 28.67 14.14
CA SER A 178 50.75 27.44 13.76
C SER A 178 49.57 27.74 12.84
N GLN A 179 48.79 28.79 13.15
CA GLN A 179 47.71 29.27 12.29
C GLN A 179 48.25 29.71 10.92
N ASP A 180 49.31 30.51 10.89
CA ASP A 180 49.94 30.97 9.65
C ASP A 180 50.44 29.79 8.81
N PHE A 181 51.04 28.78 9.44
CA PHE A 181 51.44 27.54 8.76
C PHE A 181 50.23 26.81 8.16
N CYS A 182 49.13 26.66 8.90
CA CYS A 182 47.95 25.98 8.38
C CYS A 182 47.33 26.75 7.20
N VAL A 183 47.32 28.09 7.25
CA VAL A 183 46.91 28.96 6.14
C VAL A 183 47.80 28.76 4.92
N GLU A 184 49.13 28.70 5.09
CA GLU A 184 50.06 28.42 3.99
C GLU A 184 49.80 27.04 3.36
N LYS A 185 49.35 26.06 4.15
CA LYS A 185 48.94 24.74 3.65
C LYS A 185 47.54 24.72 3.02
N GLY A 186 46.85 25.86 2.94
CA GLY A 186 45.52 26.00 2.36
C GLY A 186 44.39 25.56 3.29
N GLY A 187 44.58 25.73 4.59
CA GLY A 187 43.64 25.39 5.64
C GLY A 187 43.68 26.42 6.78
N HIS A 188 43.40 25.97 7.99
CA HIS A 188 43.46 26.74 9.24
C HIS A 188 43.75 25.78 10.41
N LEU A 189 44.04 26.28 11.61
CA LEU A 189 44.02 25.45 12.80
C LEU A 189 42.64 24.79 12.95
N ALA A 190 42.62 23.53 13.40
CA ALA A 190 41.42 22.71 13.39
C ALA A 190 40.25 23.34 14.16
N ILE A 191 39.07 23.35 13.53
CA ILE A 191 37.80 23.83 14.10
C ILE A 191 36.95 22.62 14.44
N ILE A 192 36.85 22.31 15.74
CA ILE A 192 36.25 21.05 16.18
C ILE A 192 34.80 21.28 16.60
N LEU A 193 33.86 20.80 15.80
CA LEU A 193 32.43 21.11 15.96
C LEU A 193 31.61 19.95 16.52
N THR A 194 32.13 18.73 16.47
CA THR A 194 31.37 17.53 16.85
C THR A 194 32.14 16.60 17.80
N PRO A 195 31.45 15.87 18.69
CA PRO A 195 32.09 14.86 19.55
C PRO A 195 32.82 13.76 18.75
N GLU A 196 32.31 13.42 17.57
CA GLU A 196 32.89 12.42 16.67
C GLU A 196 34.23 12.90 16.12
N GLU A 197 34.29 14.16 15.69
CA GLU A 197 35.50 14.81 15.21
C GLU A 197 36.55 14.95 16.31
N GLN A 198 36.15 15.45 17.49
CA GLN A 198 36.99 15.51 18.68
C GLN A 198 37.60 14.15 18.99
N SER A 199 36.76 13.10 19.02
CA SER A 199 37.20 11.74 19.31
C SER A 199 38.08 11.17 18.20
N PHE A 200 37.84 11.51 16.94
CA PHE A 200 38.67 11.12 15.81
C PHE A 200 40.07 11.69 15.97
N LEU A 201 40.21 13.02 16.11
CA LEU A 201 41.50 13.70 16.23
C LEU A 201 42.27 13.23 17.46
N TRP A 202 41.61 13.16 18.61
CA TRP A 202 42.23 12.71 19.85
C TRP A 202 42.82 11.30 19.73
N LYS A 203 42.18 10.39 18.99
CA LYS A 203 42.72 9.03 18.77
C LYS A 203 44.03 9.01 17.99
N GLN A 204 44.26 9.99 17.11
CA GLN A 204 45.47 10.09 16.29
C GLN A 204 46.66 10.67 17.04
N LEU A 205 46.42 11.43 18.12
CA LEU A 205 47.48 12.03 18.90
C LEU A 205 48.37 10.97 19.55
N VAL A 206 49.65 11.29 19.72
CA VAL A 206 50.60 10.46 20.44
C VAL A 206 50.33 10.62 21.94
N ARG A 207 50.29 9.51 22.68
CA ARG A 207 50.14 9.53 24.14
C ARG A 207 51.47 9.89 24.81
N GLY A 208 51.49 10.90 25.66
CA GLY A 208 52.72 11.39 26.31
C GLY A 208 52.53 11.95 27.71
N HIS A 209 53.64 12.36 28.33
CA HIS A 209 53.61 13.07 29.61
C HIS A 209 53.35 14.55 29.32
N TRP A 210 52.12 14.88 28.94
CA TRP A 210 51.64 16.19 28.45
C TRP A 210 51.91 16.48 26.97
N ASN A 211 51.50 15.55 26.09
CA ASN A 211 51.44 15.88 24.67
C ASN A 211 50.25 16.79 24.42
N ALA A 212 50.55 18.06 24.16
CA ALA A 212 49.63 19.15 23.85
C ALA A 212 49.68 19.48 22.36
N TYR A 213 48.53 19.82 21.79
CA TYR A 213 48.39 20.19 20.39
C TYR A 213 47.49 21.41 20.27
N TRP A 214 47.98 22.48 19.63
CA TRP A 214 47.14 23.64 19.34
C TRP A 214 45.95 23.27 18.45
N ILE A 215 44.80 23.86 18.79
CA ILE A 215 43.56 23.84 18.01
C ILE A 215 43.10 25.28 17.77
N GLY A 216 42.18 25.48 16.84
CA GLY A 216 41.86 26.80 16.32
C GLY A 216 40.97 27.67 17.19
N ILE A 217 41.00 27.52 18.53
CA ILE A 217 40.24 28.38 19.45
C ILE A 217 41.15 29.34 20.21
N SER A 218 40.66 30.56 20.41
CA SER A 218 41.29 31.60 21.23
C SER A 218 40.26 32.61 21.76
N ASP A 219 40.57 33.28 22.86
CA ASP A 219 39.86 34.46 23.37
C ASP A 219 40.75 35.71 23.48
N GLU A 220 41.91 35.74 22.80
CA GLU A 220 42.88 36.86 22.72
C GLU A 220 42.22 38.24 22.44
N THR A 221 41.05 38.26 21.80
CA THR A 221 40.31 39.50 21.53
C THR A 221 39.55 40.03 22.75
N ALA A 222 39.00 39.15 23.58
CA ALA A 222 38.23 39.48 24.77
C ALA A 222 38.14 38.26 25.70
N GLU A 223 38.75 38.37 26.88
CA GLU A 223 38.76 37.36 27.94
C GLU A 223 37.39 36.71 28.17
N GLY A 224 37.34 35.38 28.12
CA GLY A 224 36.14 34.57 28.28
C GLY A 224 35.23 34.51 27.05
N ASP A 225 35.54 35.24 25.97
CA ASP A 225 34.80 35.26 24.71
C ASP A 225 35.52 34.46 23.61
N TRP A 226 35.50 33.14 23.75
CA TRP A 226 36.18 32.19 22.88
C TRP A 226 35.60 32.13 21.46
N HIS A 227 36.49 32.25 20.47
CA HIS A 227 36.19 32.17 19.05
C HIS A 227 37.12 31.20 18.33
N TRP A 228 36.60 30.58 17.28
CA TRP A 228 37.38 29.84 16.31
C TRP A 228 38.15 30.80 15.39
N VAL A 229 39.20 30.29 14.75
CA VAL A 229 40.03 31.03 13.76
C VAL A 229 39.25 31.53 12.53
N ASP A 230 38.04 31.02 12.28
CA ASP A 230 37.12 31.54 11.25
C ASP A 230 36.22 32.68 11.75
N GLY A 231 36.34 33.06 13.03
CA GLY A 231 35.56 34.09 13.70
C GLY A 231 34.22 33.60 14.26
N THR A 232 33.89 32.31 14.15
CA THR A 232 32.67 31.77 14.75
C THR A 232 32.84 31.64 16.26
N LYS A 233 31.82 32.04 17.02
CA LYS A 233 31.83 31.93 18.48
C LYS A 233 31.75 30.48 18.92
N LEU A 234 32.52 30.11 19.94
CA LEU A 234 32.47 28.77 20.53
C LEU A 234 31.11 28.53 21.20
N VAL A 235 30.43 27.45 20.83
CA VAL A 235 29.16 27.01 21.45
C VAL A 235 29.39 25.66 22.13
N GLY A 236 29.97 25.70 23.34
CA GLY A 236 30.38 24.52 24.08
C GLY A 236 31.71 23.94 23.58
N GLY A 237 32.62 23.66 24.51
CA GLY A 237 33.93 23.08 24.22
C GLY A 237 34.14 21.76 24.95
N PHE A 238 35.15 21.00 24.53
CA PHE A 238 35.55 19.75 25.18
C PHE A 238 36.60 20.00 26.27
N TRP A 239 36.38 21.05 27.07
CA TRP A 239 37.22 21.48 28.18
C TRP A 239 37.31 20.41 29.26
N MET A 240 38.48 20.30 29.88
CA MET A 240 38.58 19.55 31.13
C MET A 240 37.82 20.28 32.24
N GLU A 241 37.38 19.55 33.26
CA GLU A 241 36.81 20.12 34.46
C GLU A 241 37.78 21.13 35.09
N GLY A 242 37.31 22.37 35.24
CA GLY A 242 38.11 23.49 35.74
C GLY A 242 38.68 24.39 34.65
N GLU A 243 38.62 23.98 33.38
CA GLU A 243 39.12 24.77 32.24
C GLU A 243 37.98 25.42 31.43
N PRO A 244 38.26 26.52 30.69
CA PRO A 244 39.49 27.31 30.74
C PRO A 244 39.59 28.07 32.07
N ASN A 245 40.80 28.21 32.62
CA ASN A 245 41.02 28.76 33.96
C ASN A 245 41.74 30.11 33.98
N ASN A 246 42.30 30.52 32.85
CA ASN A 246 43.12 31.73 32.68
C ASN A 246 44.15 31.94 33.80
N HIS A 247 44.93 30.92 34.14
CA HIS A 247 45.80 30.95 35.31
C HIS A 247 46.98 31.91 35.15
N ILE A 248 47.46 32.14 33.92
CA ILE A 248 48.60 33.01 33.60
C ILE A 248 48.43 33.79 32.28
N ASP A 249 47.24 34.34 32.01
CA ASP A 249 46.95 35.04 30.74
C ASP A 249 46.97 34.05 29.56
N GLU A 250 46.02 33.11 29.60
CA GLU A 250 45.97 31.90 28.79
C GLU A 250 44.90 32.00 27.71
N ASP A 251 45.22 32.67 26.60
CA ASP A 251 44.20 33.04 25.61
C ASP A 251 44.02 32.04 24.45
N CYS A 252 44.73 30.91 24.47
CA CYS A 252 44.77 29.97 23.34
C CYS A 252 44.47 28.53 23.77
N GLY A 253 43.59 27.86 23.05
CA GLY A 253 43.13 26.51 23.40
C GLY A 253 43.95 25.41 22.74
N TYR A 254 44.20 24.34 23.49
CA TYR A 254 44.91 23.16 23.04
C TYR A 254 44.23 21.88 23.52
N MET A 255 44.49 20.79 22.79
CA MET A 255 44.03 19.45 23.13
C MET A 255 45.18 18.59 23.66
N VAL A 256 44.94 17.79 24.71
CA VAL A 256 45.95 16.89 25.29
C VAL A 256 45.62 15.41 25.13
N LYS A 257 46.68 14.60 24.99
CA LYS A 257 46.60 13.14 25.20
C LYS A 257 47.69 12.67 26.14
N THR A 258 47.30 12.56 27.41
CA THR A 258 48.23 12.25 28.48
C THR A 258 48.32 10.74 28.75
N ARG A 259 49.33 10.33 29.53
CA ARG A 259 49.42 8.96 30.08
C ARG A 259 48.38 8.66 31.15
N ASN A 260 47.73 9.68 31.72
CA ASN A 260 46.66 9.51 32.68
C ASN A 260 45.41 8.98 31.96
N PRO A 261 44.96 7.74 32.24
CA PRO A 261 43.81 7.15 31.57
C PRO A 261 42.48 7.84 31.91
N SER A 262 42.45 8.67 32.96
CA SER A 262 41.26 9.43 33.34
C SER A 262 40.96 10.60 32.39
N ILE A 263 41.94 11.04 31.59
CA ILE A 263 41.72 12.08 30.57
C ILE A 263 41.11 11.44 29.34
N LEU A 264 39.86 11.81 29.05
CA LEU A 264 39.07 11.31 27.92
C LEU A 264 39.00 12.35 26.81
N ALA A 265 38.70 11.89 25.58
CA ALA A 265 38.64 12.77 24.42
C ALA A 265 37.69 13.98 24.60
N LEU A 266 36.51 13.78 25.21
CA LEU A 266 35.49 14.82 25.36
C LEU A 266 35.71 15.79 26.55
N GLY A 267 36.87 15.70 27.21
CA GLY A 267 37.27 16.58 28.31
C GLY A 267 38.79 16.69 28.33
N SER A 268 39.36 17.11 27.20
CA SER A 268 40.80 17.12 26.97
C SER A 268 41.32 18.47 26.46
N TRP A 269 40.48 19.50 26.47
CA TRP A 269 40.91 20.86 26.14
C TRP A 269 41.31 21.64 27.39
N TYR A 270 42.30 22.48 27.18
CA TYR A 270 42.94 23.37 28.16
C TYR A 270 43.31 24.66 27.44
N ASP A 271 43.47 25.73 28.20
CA ASP A 271 43.96 27.04 27.77
C ASP A 271 45.42 27.25 28.19
N ALA A 272 46.19 27.95 27.37
CA ALA A 272 47.57 28.29 27.65
C ALA A 272 47.97 29.62 27.00
N PRO A 273 49.10 30.24 27.41
CA PRO A 273 49.59 31.43 26.75
C PRO A 273 49.91 31.12 25.28
N CYS A 274 49.39 31.93 24.36
CA CYS A 274 49.53 31.73 22.91
C CYS A 274 51.00 31.65 22.43
N SER A 275 51.94 32.16 23.23
CA SER A 275 53.39 32.11 22.97
C SER A 275 54.03 30.74 23.23
N MET A 276 53.32 29.77 23.81
CA MET A 276 53.84 28.43 24.07
C MET A 276 54.10 27.66 22.76
N TYR A 277 55.12 26.80 22.76
CA TYR A 277 55.55 26.08 21.56
C TYR A 277 55.11 24.63 21.60
N TRP A 278 54.07 24.31 20.84
CA TRP A 278 53.53 22.96 20.75
C TRP A 278 53.28 22.51 19.32
N PRO A 279 53.24 21.19 19.07
CA PRO A 279 52.59 20.64 17.90
C PRO A 279 51.17 21.21 17.74
N PHE A 280 50.61 21.07 16.55
CA PHE A 280 49.34 21.68 16.21
C PHE A 280 48.60 20.84 15.18
N ILE A 281 47.30 21.09 15.04
CA ILE A 281 46.44 20.37 14.10
C ILE A 281 45.90 21.37 13.10
N CYS A 282 46.19 21.16 11.81
CA CYS A 282 45.53 21.89 10.73
C CYS A 282 44.32 21.13 10.24
N GLU A 283 43.34 21.87 9.72
CA GLU A 283 42.18 21.39 8.98
C GLU A 283 42.12 22.10 7.63
N ALA A 284 41.73 21.36 6.58
CA ALA A 284 41.47 21.90 5.25
C ALA A 284 40.30 21.13 4.61
N ALA A 285 39.58 21.78 3.69
CA ALA A 285 38.55 21.09 2.91
C ALA A 285 39.18 20.00 2.02
N ASN A 286 38.50 18.86 1.86
CA ASN A 286 38.96 17.83 0.92
C ASN A 286 39.06 18.43 -0.50
N SER A 287 40.20 18.21 -1.17
CA SER A 287 40.52 18.75 -2.51
C SER A 287 40.08 17.83 -3.65
#